data_AF-A0AAU6L4T2-F1
#
_entry.id   AF-A0AAU6L4T2-F1
#
_cell.length_a   1.000
_cell.length_b   1.000
_cell.length_c   1.000
_cell.angle_alpha   90.00
_cell.angle_beta   90.00
_cell.angle_gamma   90.00
#
_symmetry.space_group_name_H-M   'P 1'
#
loop_
_entity.id
_entity.type
_entity.pdbx_description
1 polymer ?
#
loop_
_entity_poly.entity_id
_entity_poly.type
_entity_poly.pdbx_seq_one_letter_code
_entity_poly.pdbx_strand_id
1 'polypeptide(L)'
;MTDSVSTSALRLLGTPADELRIAAVGTSAVIRVARGSSAPGTGAARAAHSKIDVHHHFCAPQWRDWAAHHGLVKPERLPPWTRLGTDAAIRFMDDVGITTAVLKPMLPARYRSSAQLREAINITLQSMMEVAQSHPGRFSYYVPLFLDDPEASSWAVRRGLGQLGAVGVNVTANYGGVYLGDPAYDRLFHELNEFSAVVDTHPHNLPDGPSGPPGASGPPGGSTVPGIPNFMCDFLLDTTRAAVNMISRRTLDRFPNISVVLPHAGGFLPYIATRLQALGRFCEPRVEPAAVRDHLSRFYYDTAGPMAPAATLLEHVPADHVLFGTDWPAAPADTVTDLALPALEADPAFTPEQLRGIYHDNAMRLIPQLATA
;
A
#
# COMPACT_ATOMS: atom_id res chain seq x y z
N MET A 1 11.21 40.05 -48.69
CA MET A 1 12.54 40.67 -48.75
C MET A 1 12.99 40.91 -47.33
N THR A 2 14.24 40.57 -47.08
CA THR A 2 14.97 40.56 -45.81
C THR A 2 14.79 41.81 -44.96
N ASP A 3 14.70 41.67 -43.64
CA ASP A 3 15.34 42.63 -42.73
C ASP A 3 15.78 41.94 -41.44
N SER A 4 17.08 42.05 -41.20
CA SER A 4 17.81 41.80 -39.96
C SER A 4 17.76 43.06 -39.07
N VAL A 5 18.13 42.91 -37.79
CA VAL A 5 18.74 43.89 -36.85
C VAL A 5 18.34 43.43 -35.44
N SER A 6 19.23 42.81 -34.66
CA SER A 6 20.36 43.36 -33.88
C SER A 6 19.99 43.62 -32.42
N THR A 7 20.69 42.89 -31.57
CA THR A 7 20.75 42.94 -30.10
C THR A 7 21.51 44.16 -29.59
N SER A 8 21.03 44.79 -28.52
CA SER A 8 21.80 45.60 -27.56
C SER A 8 20.93 45.75 -26.29
N ALA A 9 21.22 45.11 -25.16
CA ALA A 9 22.26 45.41 -24.16
C ALA A 9 22.04 46.74 -23.40
N LEU A 10 21.50 46.65 -22.18
CA LEU A 10 21.65 47.68 -21.15
C LEU A 10 22.31 47.07 -19.91
N ARG A 11 23.45 47.65 -19.54
CA ARG A 11 24.23 47.38 -18.32
C ARG A 11 23.52 47.96 -17.10
N LEU A 12 23.80 47.39 -15.91
CA LEU A 12 24.09 48.17 -14.70
C LEU A 12 24.95 47.33 -13.72
N LEU A 13 26.04 47.96 -13.27
CA LEU A 13 27.05 47.58 -12.26
C LEU A 13 26.41 47.73 -10.85
N GLY A 14 26.84 47.21 -9.70
CA GLY A 14 27.97 46.42 -9.18
C GLY A 14 27.81 46.35 -7.63
N THR A 15 28.32 45.26 -7.02
CA THR A 15 28.55 44.79 -5.61
C THR A 15 28.54 45.77 -4.38
N PRO A 16 28.63 45.32 -3.09
CA PRO A 16 28.75 43.97 -2.49
C PRO A 16 27.86 43.66 -1.23
N ALA A 17 28.10 42.47 -0.67
CA ALA A 17 27.52 41.78 0.50
C ALA A 17 27.42 42.56 1.82
N ASP A 18 26.40 42.22 2.62
CA ASP A 18 26.38 42.39 4.08
C ASP A 18 25.72 41.18 4.76
N GLU A 19 26.40 40.71 5.81
CA GLU A 19 26.03 39.63 6.72
C GLU A 19 24.81 40.02 7.56
N LEU A 20 23.84 39.12 7.73
CA LEU A 20 22.91 39.18 8.87
C LEU A 20 23.06 37.93 9.75
N ARG A 21 23.74 38.15 10.87
CA ARG A 21 23.75 37.28 12.05
C ARG A 21 22.36 37.33 12.70
N ILE A 22 21.74 36.17 12.91
CA ILE A 22 20.64 36.04 13.88
C ILE A 22 21.18 35.26 15.08
N ALA A 23 21.16 35.94 16.22
CA ALA A 23 21.63 35.48 17.51
C ALA A 23 20.74 34.36 18.07
N ALA A 24 21.39 33.32 18.58
CA ALA A 24 20.79 32.31 19.42
C ALA A 24 20.40 32.93 20.77
N VAL A 25 19.13 32.77 21.16
CA VAL A 25 18.67 32.93 22.54
C VAL A 25 18.31 31.55 23.04
N GLY A 26 19.16 31.02 23.93
CA GLY A 26 18.92 29.77 24.61
C GLY A 26 17.86 29.91 25.70
N THR A 27 17.03 28.88 25.83
CA THR A 27 16.37 28.54 27.09
C THR A 27 16.30 27.01 27.16
N SER A 28 17.27 26.41 27.85
CA SER A 28 17.28 24.99 28.17
C SER A 28 16.23 24.71 29.24
N ALA A 29 15.10 24.12 28.86
CA ALA A 29 14.23 23.41 29.78
C ALA A 29 14.65 21.93 29.79
N VAL A 30 15.43 21.54 30.79
CA VAL A 30 15.79 20.14 31.03
C VAL A 30 14.59 19.43 31.67
N ILE A 31 13.79 18.73 30.87
CA ILE A 31 12.80 17.78 31.40
C ILE A 31 13.54 16.48 31.72
N ARG A 32 13.78 16.24 33.02
CA ARG A 32 14.21 14.94 33.51
C ARG A 32 13.03 13.96 33.40
N VAL A 33 13.04 13.11 32.38
CA VAL A 33 12.19 11.92 32.34
C VAL A 33 12.78 10.91 33.33
N ALA A 34 12.07 10.66 34.43
CA ALA A 34 12.39 9.61 35.36
C ALA A 34 12.22 8.25 34.65
N ARG A 35 13.30 7.46 34.58
CA ARG A 35 13.23 6.06 34.14
C ARG A 35 12.50 5.26 35.21
N GLY A 36 11.20 5.08 35.04
CA GLY A 36 10.42 4.07 35.75
C GLY A 36 10.74 2.69 35.18
N SER A 37 11.27 1.82 36.03
CA SER A 37 11.38 0.37 35.77
C SER A 37 9.96 -0.21 35.63
N SER A 38 9.55 -0.63 34.44
CA SER A 38 8.28 -1.36 34.24
C SER A 38 8.46 -2.83 34.62
N ALA A 39 7.72 -3.25 35.65
CA ALA A 39 7.48 -4.66 35.95
C ALA A 39 6.65 -5.31 34.81
N PRO A 40 6.74 -6.63 34.59
CA PRO A 40 5.97 -7.29 33.54
C PRO A 40 4.48 -7.21 33.87
N GLY A 41 3.73 -6.51 33.02
CA GLY A 41 2.28 -6.36 33.12
C GLY A 41 1.57 -7.71 33.02
N THR A 42 0.50 -7.85 33.80
CA THR A 42 -0.38 -9.02 33.83
C THR A 42 -1.03 -9.26 32.45
N GLY A 43 -1.37 -10.52 32.14
CA GLY A 43 -1.88 -10.96 30.84
C GLY A 43 -3.12 -10.23 30.28
N ALA A 44 -3.82 -9.44 31.10
CA ALA A 44 -4.93 -8.59 30.66
C ALA A 44 -4.46 -7.35 29.87
N ALA A 45 -3.30 -6.77 30.20
CA ALA A 45 -2.72 -5.64 29.45
C ALA A 45 -2.21 -6.09 28.05
N ARG A 46 -1.81 -7.36 27.94
CA ARG A 46 -1.36 -7.97 26.68
C ARG A 46 -2.51 -8.25 25.71
N ALA A 47 -3.74 -8.41 26.22
CA ALA A 47 -4.95 -8.60 25.42
C ALA A 47 -5.55 -7.28 24.88
N ALA A 48 -5.18 -6.13 25.46
CA ALA A 48 -5.69 -4.81 25.04
C ALA A 48 -4.98 -4.22 23.80
N HIS A 49 -3.90 -4.86 23.31
CA HIS A 49 -3.01 -4.30 22.29
C HIS A 49 -2.45 -5.35 21.31
N SER A 50 -3.31 -6.20 20.73
CA SER A 50 -2.90 -7.11 19.65
C SER A 50 -3.32 -6.51 18.31
N LYS A 51 -2.45 -5.77 17.62
CA LYS A 51 -2.74 -5.26 16.27
C LYS A 51 -2.23 -6.22 15.19
N ILE A 52 -3.04 -6.47 14.17
CA ILE A 52 -2.65 -7.16 12.94
C ILE A 52 -2.51 -6.11 11.85
N ASP A 53 -1.28 -5.88 11.40
CA ASP A 53 -0.99 -4.95 10.31
C ASP A 53 -1.07 -5.68 8.97
N VAL A 54 -2.15 -5.44 8.22
CA VAL A 54 -2.33 -6.05 6.89
C VAL A 54 -1.58 -5.29 5.78
N HIS A 55 -0.94 -4.16 6.11
CA HIS A 55 -0.26 -3.27 5.17
C HIS A 55 1.17 -2.97 5.61
N HIS A 56 2.02 -4.00 5.50
CA HIS A 56 3.42 -3.94 5.93
C HIS A 56 4.36 -4.25 4.75
N HIS A 57 4.97 -3.23 4.16
CA HIS A 57 5.85 -3.39 3.00
C HIS A 57 7.15 -4.13 3.34
N PHE A 58 7.52 -5.07 2.47
CA PHE A 58 8.75 -5.83 2.60
C PHE A 58 9.47 -5.96 1.26
N CYS A 59 10.68 -5.42 1.19
CA CYS A 59 11.58 -5.63 0.06
C CYS A 59 12.62 -6.68 0.47
N ALA A 60 12.52 -7.89 -0.07
CA ALA A 60 13.39 -9.01 0.31
C ALA A 60 14.88 -8.68 0.05
N PRO A 61 15.78 -8.82 1.05
CA PRO A 61 17.22 -8.60 0.84
C PRO A 61 17.79 -9.42 -0.32
N GLN A 62 17.43 -10.71 -0.37
CA GLN A 62 17.86 -11.64 -1.40
C GLN A 62 17.39 -11.19 -2.79
N TRP A 63 16.17 -10.62 -2.90
CA TRP A 63 15.67 -10.06 -4.15
C TRP A 63 16.46 -8.82 -4.56
N ARG A 64 16.78 -7.92 -3.62
CA ARG A 64 17.56 -6.69 -3.92
C ARG A 64 18.93 -7.03 -4.48
N ASP A 65 19.63 -7.96 -3.84
CA ASP A 65 20.96 -8.39 -4.25
C ASP A 65 20.92 -9.07 -5.62
N TRP A 66 19.94 -9.97 -5.83
CA TRP A 66 19.73 -10.63 -7.11
C TRP A 66 19.36 -9.63 -8.22
N ALA A 67 18.48 -8.67 -7.95
CA ALA A 67 18.04 -7.68 -8.94
C ALA A 67 19.17 -6.71 -9.32
N ALA A 68 20.02 -6.34 -8.36
CA ALA A 68 21.23 -5.55 -8.60
C ALA A 68 22.25 -6.32 -9.45
N HIS A 69 22.52 -7.58 -9.12
CA HIS A 69 23.41 -8.45 -9.90
C HIS A 69 22.96 -8.59 -11.36
N HIS A 70 21.65 -8.68 -11.61
CA HIS A 70 21.08 -8.77 -12.97
C HIS A 70 20.91 -7.42 -13.68
N GLY A 71 21.34 -6.32 -13.06
CA GLY A 71 21.23 -4.97 -13.60
C GLY A 71 19.78 -4.52 -13.81
N LEU A 72 18.84 -5.03 -13.01
CA LEU A 72 17.42 -4.66 -13.06
C LEU A 72 17.13 -3.39 -12.25
N VAL A 73 17.90 -3.19 -11.18
CA VAL A 73 17.81 -2.03 -10.29
C VAL A 73 19.19 -1.50 -9.97
N LYS A 74 19.23 -0.25 -9.53
CA LYS A 74 20.40 0.36 -8.89
C LYS A 74 20.09 0.55 -7.41
N PRO A 75 20.76 -0.14 -6.47
CA PRO A 75 20.45 -0.07 -5.04
C PRO A 75 20.41 1.35 -4.46
N GLU A 76 21.21 2.26 -5.01
CA GLU A 76 21.26 3.67 -4.64
C GLU A 76 20.07 4.50 -5.12
N ARG A 77 19.29 4.00 -6.09
CA ARG A 77 18.07 4.63 -6.62
C ARG A 77 16.79 4.06 -6.02
N LEU A 78 16.87 2.96 -5.28
CA LEU A 78 15.73 2.46 -4.53
C LEU A 78 15.45 3.37 -3.33
N PRO A 79 14.17 3.53 -2.93
CA PRO A 79 13.84 4.29 -1.73
C PRO A 79 14.64 3.78 -0.51
N PRO A 80 15.21 4.66 0.33
CA PRO A 80 16.08 4.22 1.44
C PRO A 80 15.42 3.20 2.39
N TRP A 81 14.11 3.33 2.59
CA TRP A 81 13.33 2.42 3.43
C TRP A 81 13.32 0.98 2.92
N THR A 82 13.60 0.72 1.62
CA THR A 82 13.68 -0.66 1.10
C THR A 82 14.82 -1.44 1.71
N ARG A 83 15.76 -0.79 2.43
CA ARG A 83 16.88 -1.42 3.11
C ARG A 83 16.56 -1.85 4.54
N LEU A 84 15.42 -1.42 5.08
CA LEU A 84 14.97 -1.84 6.40
C LEU A 84 14.62 -3.33 6.33
N GLY A 85 15.25 -4.11 7.21
CA GLY A 85 15.09 -5.56 7.30
C GLY A 85 14.19 -5.97 8.46
N THR A 86 14.10 -7.28 8.68
CA THR A 86 13.24 -7.91 9.70
C THR A 86 13.46 -7.34 11.10
N ASP A 87 14.70 -7.09 11.53
CA ASP A 87 14.97 -6.52 12.85
C ASP A 87 14.37 -5.12 13.04
N ALA A 88 14.36 -4.31 11.97
CA ALA A 88 13.73 -2.99 12.02
C ALA A 88 12.20 -3.10 12.06
N ALA A 89 11.64 -4.07 11.33
CA ALA A 89 10.21 -4.37 11.36
C ALA A 89 9.78 -4.81 12.77
N ILE A 90 10.50 -5.74 13.40
CA ILE A 90 10.19 -6.22 14.75
C ILE A 90 10.21 -5.08 15.77
N ARG A 91 11.24 -4.21 15.73
CA ARG A 91 11.30 -3.05 16.64
C ARG A 91 10.09 -2.13 16.46
N PHE A 92 9.78 -1.77 15.22
CA PHE A 92 8.61 -0.95 14.93
C PHE A 92 7.31 -1.61 15.37
N MET A 93 7.14 -2.91 15.11
CA MET A 93 5.99 -3.68 15.56
C MET A 93 5.85 -3.68 17.08
N ASP A 94 6.95 -3.89 17.81
CA ASP A 94 6.96 -3.88 19.27
C ASP A 94 6.59 -2.47 19.81
N ASP A 95 7.09 -1.40 19.17
CA ASP A 95 6.79 -0.01 19.55
C ASP A 95 5.31 0.36 19.33
N VAL A 96 4.68 -0.16 18.27
CA VAL A 96 3.29 0.15 17.90
C VAL A 96 2.26 -0.83 18.52
N GLY A 97 2.74 -1.94 19.09
CA GLY A 97 1.89 -3.02 19.59
C GLY A 97 1.28 -3.88 18.47
N ILE A 98 2.03 -4.10 17.40
CA ILE A 98 1.69 -5.01 16.30
C ILE A 98 2.18 -6.41 16.67
N THR A 99 1.23 -7.33 16.81
CA THR A 99 1.52 -8.74 17.08
C THR A 99 1.90 -9.46 15.80
N THR A 100 1.14 -9.25 14.73
CA THR A 100 1.36 -9.88 13.43
C THR A 100 1.38 -8.84 12.31
N ALA A 101 2.37 -8.90 11.44
CA ALA A 101 2.44 -8.12 10.21
C ALA A 101 2.29 -9.04 8.98
N VAL A 102 1.39 -8.68 8.06
CA VAL A 102 1.24 -9.37 6.78
C VAL A 102 2.12 -8.65 5.74
N LEU A 103 3.21 -9.30 5.37
CA LEU A 103 4.22 -8.75 4.48
C LEU A 103 3.65 -8.58 3.05
N LYS A 104 3.61 -7.32 2.60
CA LYS A 104 3.35 -6.92 1.22
C LYS A 104 4.67 -6.90 0.44
N PRO A 105 4.89 -7.86 -0.48
CA PRO A 105 6.15 -7.97 -1.22
C PRO A 105 6.38 -6.77 -2.13
N MET A 106 7.60 -6.24 -2.15
CA MET A 106 7.98 -5.13 -3.02
C MET A 106 9.14 -5.49 -3.96
N LEU A 107 8.82 -5.53 -5.25
CA LEU A 107 9.70 -5.89 -6.35
C LEU A 107 9.72 -4.79 -7.43
N PRO A 108 10.27 -3.59 -7.16
CA PRO A 108 10.21 -2.42 -8.06
C PRO A 108 11.19 -2.53 -9.23
N ALA A 109 11.04 -3.55 -10.07
CA ALA A 109 11.83 -3.79 -11.27
C ALA A 109 10.94 -4.09 -12.48
N ARG A 110 11.48 -3.88 -13.68
CA ARG A 110 10.91 -4.40 -14.93
C ARG A 110 11.67 -5.66 -15.32
N TYR A 111 10.94 -6.72 -15.63
CA TYR A 111 11.50 -8.01 -15.98
C TYR A 111 11.60 -8.18 -17.49
N ARG A 112 12.66 -8.85 -17.94
CA ARG A 112 12.94 -9.05 -19.38
C ARG A 112 12.25 -10.30 -19.95
N SER A 113 11.79 -11.20 -19.09
CA SER A 113 11.10 -12.43 -19.48
C SER A 113 10.30 -13.01 -18.31
N SER A 114 9.32 -13.87 -18.62
CA SER A 114 8.56 -14.62 -17.62
C SER A 114 9.43 -15.49 -16.73
N ALA A 115 10.51 -16.07 -17.26
CA ALA A 115 11.44 -16.88 -16.49
C ALA A 115 12.16 -16.03 -15.43
N GLN A 116 12.64 -14.84 -15.81
CA GLN A 116 13.28 -13.91 -14.90
C GLN A 116 12.31 -13.40 -13.83
N LEU A 117 11.06 -13.12 -14.21
CA LEU A 117 10.02 -12.73 -13.26
C LEU A 117 9.70 -13.85 -12.26
N ARG A 118 9.52 -15.09 -12.72
CA ARG A 118 9.27 -16.24 -11.84
C ARG A 118 10.41 -16.49 -10.86
N GLU A 119 11.65 -16.31 -11.30
CA GLU A 119 12.82 -16.39 -10.42
C GLU A 119 12.76 -15.31 -9.32
N ALA A 120 12.48 -14.06 -9.69
CA ALA A 120 12.34 -12.96 -8.75
C ALA A 120 11.21 -13.20 -7.74
N ILE A 121 10.05 -13.67 -8.19
CA ILE A 121 8.92 -14.06 -7.33
C ILE A 121 9.34 -15.17 -6.37
N ASN A 122 10.02 -16.21 -6.85
CA ASN A 122 10.44 -17.33 -6.01
C ASN A 122 11.42 -16.88 -4.91
N ILE A 123 12.39 -16.02 -5.24
CA ILE A 123 13.34 -15.47 -4.28
C ILE A 123 12.61 -14.69 -3.18
N THR A 124 11.67 -13.83 -3.57
CA THR A 124 10.89 -13.03 -2.61
C THR A 124 9.99 -13.90 -1.73
N LEU A 125 9.28 -14.88 -2.31
CA LEU A 125 8.44 -15.81 -1.56
C LEU A 125 9.25 -16.62 -0.55
N GLN A 126 10.40 -17.17 -0.95
CA GLN A 126 11.26 -17.91 -0.02
C GLN A 126 11.78 -17.02 1.12
N SER A 127 12.19 -15.79 0.81
CA SER A 127 12.63 -14.82 1.82
C SER A 127 11.51 -14.52 2.84
N MET A 128 10.28 -14.26 2.39
CA MET A 128 9.15 -14.00 3.30
C MET A 128 8.75 -15.24 4.11
N MET A 129 8.78 -16.42 3.48
CA MET A 129 8.53 -17.69 4.16
C MET A 129 9.57 -17.94 5.27
N GLU A 130 10.85 -17.73 5.00
CA GLU A 130 11.94 -17.85 5.98
C GLU A 130 11.76 -16.85 7.14
N VAL A 131 11.34 -15.61 6.86
CA VAL A 131 11.04 -14.60 7.88
C VAL A 131 9.88 -15.06 8.78
N ALA A 132 8.79 -15.54 8.18
CA ALA A 132 7.63 -16.04 8.92
C ALA A 132 7.98 -17.27 9.78
N GLN A 133 8.69 -18.24 9.22
CA GLN A 133 9.11 -19.44 9.95
C GLN A 133 10.08 -19.14 11.09
N SER A 134 10.96 -18.15 10.92
CA SER A 134 11.92 -17.76 11.96
C SER A 134 11.28 -16.94 13.08
N HIS A 135 10.08 -16.40 12.88
CA HIS A 135 9.34 -15.61 13.86
C HIS A 135 7.85 -16.01 13.88
N PRO A 136 7.52 -17.23 14.36
CA PRO A 136 6.16 -17.74 14.35
C PRO A 136 5.16 -16.77 15.01
N GLY A 137 4.00 -16.59 14.38
CA GLY A 137 2.97 -15.63 14.81
C GLY A 137 3.31 -14.14 14.62
N ARG A 138 4.55 -13.77 14.29
CA ARG A 138 4.93 -12.35 14.05
C ARG A 138 4.72 -11.92 12.61
N PHE A 139 4.91 -12.82 11.65
CA PHE A 139 4.78 -12.49 10.23
C PHE A 139 3.91 -13.50 9.49
N SER A 140 3.10 -12.98 8.59
CA SER A 140 2.47 -13.70 7.48
C SER A 140 2.79 -12.95 6.20
N TYR A 141 2.39 -13.43 5.02
CA TYR A 141 2.80 -12.79 3.77
C TYR A 141 1.84 -13.04 2.61
N TYR A 142 1.87 -12.11 1.66
CA TYR A 142 1.13 -12.19 0.42
C TYR A 142 2.00 -12.72 -0.73
N VAL A 143 1.36 -13.34 -1.72
CA VAL A 143 1.99 -13.67 -3.00
C VAL A 143 2.06 -12.43 -3.88
N PRO A 144 3.21 -12.05 -4.46
CA PRO A 144 3.28 -10.95 -5.41
C PRO A 144 2.69 -11.38 -6.76
N LEU A 145 1.76 -10.57 -7.30
CA LEU A 145 1.20 -10.74 -8.64
C LEU A 145 1.61 -9.61 -9.58
N PHE A 146 1.73 -9.96 -10.85
CA PHE A 146 2.15 -9.10 -11.95
C PHE A 146 1.13 -9.19 -13.08
N LEU A 147 0.42 -8.08 -13.32
CA LEU A 147 -0.65 -8.01 -14.31
C LEU A 147 -0.14 -8.05 -15.76
N ASP A 148 1.14 -7.76 -15.99
CA ASP A 148 1.77 -7.86 -17.31
C ASP A 148 2.24 -9.25 -17.69
N ASP A 149 2.22 -10.17 -16.73
CA ASP A 149 2.44 -11.59 -16.96
C ASP A 149 1.45 -12.45 -16.14
N PRO A 150 0.19 -12.58 -16.61
CA PRO A 150 -0.83 -13.37 -15.92
C PRO A 150 -0.45 -14.85 -15.76
N GLU A 151 0.41 -15.41 -16.62
CA GLU A 151 0.89 -16.79 -16.51
C GLU A 151 1.93 -16.97 -15.41
N ALA A 152 2.83 -15.99 -15.22
CA ALA A 152 3.72 -15.96 -14.05
C ALA A 152 2.92 -15.76 -12.76
N SER A 153 1.89 -14.89 -12.78
CA SER A 153 0.99 -14.69 -11.64
C SER A 153 0.21 -15.97 -11.29
N SER A 154 -0.37 -16.65 -12.28
CA SER A 154 -1.07 -17.93 -12.07
C SER A 154 -0.13 -18.99 -11.47
N TRP A 155 1.11 -19.07 -11.98
CA TRP A 155 2.13 -19.94 -11.39
C TRP A 155 2.46 -19.57 -9.94
N ALA A 156 2.56 -18.27 -9.63
CA ALA A 156 2.83 -17.77 -8.28
C ALA A 156 1.68 -18.08 -7.31
N VAL A 157 0.43 -17.96 -7.75
CA VAL A 157 -0.77 -18.28 -6.96
C VAL A 157 -0.74 -19.74 -6.49
N ARG A 158 -0.58 -20.70 -7.42
CA ARG A 158 -0.55 -22.14 -7.09
C ARG A 158 0.54 -22.49 -6.10
N ARG A 159 1.70 -21.85 -6.23
CA ARG A 159 2.84 -22.07 -5.36
C ARG A 159 2.64 -21.41 -4.01
N GLY A 160 2.36 -20.12 -3.98
CA GLY A 160 2.27 -19.33 -2.77
C GLY A 160 1.07 -19.71 -1.90
N LEU A 161 -0.15 -19.66 -2.45
CA LEU A 161 -1.37 -20.00 -1.71
C LEU A 161 -1.49 -21.52 -1.49
N GLY A 162 -1.13 -22.32 -2.50
CA GLY A 162 -1.34 -23.77 -2.44
C GLY A 162 -0.25 -24.58 -1.72
N GLN A 163 0.98 -24.07 -1.62
CA GLN A 163 2.12 -24.87 -1.12
C GLN A 163 2.94 -24.18 -0.03
N LEU A 164 3.08 -22.85 -0.07
CA LEU A 164 3.99 -22.12 0.83
C LEU A 164 3.28 -21.52 2.04
N GLY A 165 1.94 -21.45 2.04
CA GLY A 165 1.17 -20.93 3.17
C GLY A 165 1.03 -19.41 3.17
N ALA A 166 1.17 -18.76 2.00
CA ALA A 166 0.80 -17.36 1.85
C ALA A 166 -0.71 -17.19 2.14
N VAL A 167 -1.07 -16.07 2.77
CA VAL A 167 -2.43 -15.85 3.29
C VAL A 167 -3.33 -15.06 2.34
N GLY A 168 -2.79 -14.68 1.19
CA GLY A 168 -3.47 -13.93 0.14
C GLY A 168 -2.48 -13.50 -0.93
N VAL A 169 -2.88 -12.54 -1.76
CA VAL A 169 -2.06 -12.01 -2.85
C VAL A 169 -1.99 -10.49 -2.77
N ASN A 170 -0.87 -9.92 -3.21
CA ASN A 170 -0.70 -8.48 -3.40
C ASN A 170 -0.52 -8.19 -4.89
N VAL A 171 -1.28 -7.23 -5.41
CA VAL A 171 -1.31 -6.88 -6.83
C VAL A 171 -1.39 -5.38 -7.02
N THR A 172 -0.81 -4.86 -8.10
CA THR A 172 -0.96 -3.44 -8.42
C THR A 172 -2.38 -3.11 -8.87
N ALA A 173 -2.85 -1.90 -8.56
CA ALA A 173 -4.18 -1.41 -8.95
C ALA A 173 -4.42 -1.45 -10.47
N ASN A 174 -3.36 -1.27 -11.26
CA ASN A 174 -3.38 -1.37 -12.72
C ASN A 174 -2.03 -1.83 -13.28
N TYR A 175 -2.00 -2.15 -14.57
CA TYR A 175 -0.79 -2.14 -15.38
C TYR A 175 -1.04 -1.46 -16.73
N GLY A 176 -0.30 -0.38 -17.00
CA GLY A 176 -0.44 0.39 -18.25
C GLY A 176 -1.86 0.94 -18.46
N GLY A 177 -2.57 1.26 -17.37
CA GLY A 177 -3.95 1.71 -17.43
C GLY A 177 -5.01 0.63 -17.58
N VAL A 178 -4.62 -0.65 -17.67
CA VAL A 178 -5.55 -1.78 -17.58
C VAL A 178 -5.74 -2.14 -16.12
N TYR A 179 -6.98 -2.01 -15.63
CA TYR A 179 -7.34 -2.15 -14.22
C TYR A 179 -7.86 -3.56 -13.89
N LEU A 180 -7.86 -3.89 -12.59
CA LEU A 180 -8.15 -5.24 -12.07
C LEU A 180 -9.47 -5.88 -12.52
N GLY A 181 -10.51 -5.09 -12.80
CA GLY A 181 -11.79 -5.60 -13.27
C GLY A 181 -11.85 -5.90 -14.77
N ASP A 182 -10.79 -5.60 -15.52
CA ASP A 182 -10.75 -5.83 -16.96
C ASP A 182 -10.84 -7.34 -17.30
N PRO A 183 -11.64 -7.73 -18.33
CA PRO A 183 -11.77 -9.12 -18.75
C PRO A 183 -10.45 -9.82 -19.10
N ALA A 184 -9.40 -9.07 -19.46
CA ALA A 184 -8.07 -9.64 -19.70
C ALA A 184 -7.50 -10.39 -18.48
N TYR A 185 -7.96 -10.07 -17.27
CA TYR A 185 -7.52 -10.71 -16.02
C TYR A 185 -8.48 -11.79 -15.51
N ASP A 186 -9.56 -12.10 -16.22
CA ASP A 186 -10.59 -13.04 -15.75
C ASP A 186 -10.06 -14.42 -15.41
N ARG A 187 -9.09 -14.93 -16.19
CA ARG A 187 -8.48 -16.24 -15.90
C ARG A 187 -7.75 -16.24 -14.57
N LEU A 188 -7.01 -15.17 -14.28
CA LEU A 188 -6.31 -15.02 -12.99
C LEU A 188 -7.33 -14.87 -11.86
N PHE A 189 -8.37 -14.06 -12.04
CA PHE A 189 -9.41 -13.87 -11.02
C PHE A 189 -10.26 -15.12 -10.77
N HIS A 190 -10.48 -15.95 -11.79
CA HIS A 190 -11.11 -17.27 -11.61
C HIS A 190 -10.27 -18.15 -10.69
N GLU A 191 -8.95 -18.20 -10.91
CA GLU A 191 -8.04 -18.97 -10.07
C GLU A 191 -8.01 -18.42 -8.64
N LEU A 192 -7.94 -17.10 -8.46
CA LEU A 192 -8.05 -16.47 -7.13
C LEU A 192 -9.38 -16.80 -6.43
N ASN A 193 -10.46 -16.89 -7.19
CA ASN A 193 -11.78 -17.27 -6.68
C ASN A 193 -11.84 -18.73 -6.21
N GLU A 194 -11.13 -19.65 -6.88
CA GLU A 194 -11.02 -21.05 -6.43
C GLU A 194 -10.29 -21.15 -5.08
N PHE A 195 -9.30 -20.28 -4.85
CA PHE A 195 -8.59 -20.20 -3.57
C PHE A 195 -9.33 -19.40 -2.50
N SER A 196 -10.49 -18.79 -2.82
CA SER A 196 -11.16 -17.80 -1.95
C SER A 196 -10.18 -16.72 -1.47
N ALA A 197 -9.33 -16.26 -2.39
CA ALA A 197 -8.16 -15.47 -2.05
C ALA A 197 -8.52 -14.07 -1.52
N VAL A 198 -7.73 -13.62 -0.55
CA VAL A 198 -7.65 -12.20 -0.18
C VAL A 198 -6.74 -11.51 -1.18
N VAL A 199 -7.30 -10.58 -1.94
CA VAL A 199 -6.63 -9.78 -2.96
C VAL A 199 -6.40 -8.39 -2.39
N ASP A 200 -5.17 -8.16 -1.93
CA ASP A 200 -4.72 -6.86 -1.50
C ASP A 200 -4.22 -6.06 -2.71
N THR A 201 -4.94 -5.00 -3.08
CA THR A 201 -4.50 -4.13 -4.18
C THR A 201 -3.62 -3.00 -3.65
N HIS A 202 -2.69 -2.51 -4.45
CA HIS A 202 -1.85 -1.37 -4.08
C HIS A 202 -1.52 -0.46 -5.28
N PRO A 203 -1.57 0.88 -5.14
CA PRO A 203 -1.10 1.78 -6.18
C PRO A 203 0.44 1.69 -6.30
N HIS A 204 0.98 1.74 -7.52
CA HIS A 204 2.44 1.74 -7.69
C HIS A 204 2.87 2.57 -8.91
N ASN A 205 2.45 2.14 -10.10
CA ASN A 205 2.65 2.88 -11.34
C ASN A 205 1.31 3.44 -11.80
N LEU A 206 1.25 4.75 -12.03
CA LEU A 206 0.06 5.41 -12.56
C LEU A 206 -0.07 5.10 -14.06
N PRO A 207 -1.31 5.02 -14.61
CA PRO A 207 -1.55 4.74 -16.03
C PRO A 207 -0.70 5.60 -16.98
N ASP A 208 -0.64 6.90 -16.69
CA ASP A 208 0.06 7.92 -17.49
C ASP A 208 1.35 8.42 -16.82
N GLY A 209 1.85 7.68 -15.81
CA GLY A 209 3.16 7.96 -15.25
C GLY A 209 4.25 7.79 -16.31
N PRO A 210 5.53 7.88 -15.97
CA PRO A 210 6.61 7.46 -16.86
C PRO A 210 6.55 5.96 -17.25
N SER A 211 5.40 5.30 -17.26
CA SER A 211 5.06 4.25 -18.21
C SER A 211 4.64 4.84 -19.55
N GLY A 212 5.54 5.56 -20.22
CA GLY A 212 5.42 5.80 -21.66
C GLY A 212 5.49 4.48 -22.46
N PRO A 213 5.35 4.54 -23.80
CA PRO A 213 5.59 3.37 -24.67
C PRO A 213 6.96 2.74 -24.38
N PRO A 214 7.20 1.46 -24.75
CA PRO A 214 8.46 0.78 -24.45
C PRO A 214 9.66 1.63 -24.90
N GLY A 215 10.38 2.22 -23.94
CA GLY A 215 11.53 3.10 -24.18
C GLY A 215 11.48 4.49 -23.53
N ALA A 216 10.34 4.96 -23.02
CA ALA A 216 10.25 6.26 -22.33
C ALA A 216 9.73 6.11 -20.90
N SER A 217 10.62 5.74 -19.97
CA SER A 217 10.30 5.72 -18.55
C SER A 217 11.30 6.46 -17.69
N GLY A 218 10.85 7.56 -17.08
CA GLY A 218 11.35 8.00 -15.78
C GLY A 218 11.21 6.90 -14.71
N PRO A 219 11.81 7.08 -13.52
CA PRO A 219 11.79 6.06 -12.49
C PRO A 219 10.35 5.70 -12.08
N PRO A 220 10.08 4.42 -11.72
CA PRO A 220 8.83 4.04 -11.05
C PRO A 220 8.54 5.01 -9.90
N GLY A 221 7.29 5.47 -9.79
CA GLY A 221 6.90 6.46 -8.78
C GLY A 221 7.33 7.91 -9.07
N GLY A 222 7.80 8.22 -10.28
CA GLY A 222 8.10 9.59 -10.68
C GLY A 222 6.86 10.50 -10.66
N SER A 223 6.99 11.67 -10.05
CA SER A 223 5.93 12.69 -9.93
C SER A 223 5.27 13.03 -11.27
N THR A 224 3.95 12.90 -11.35
CA THR A 224 3.14 13.41 -12.48
C THR A 224 3.10 14.93 -12.50
N VAL A 225 3.15 15.55 -11.31
CA VAL A 225 3.16 16.99 -11.11
C VAL A 225 4.51 17.38 -10.48
N PRO A 226 5.32 18.25 -11.12
CA PRO A 226 6.62 18.64 -10.57
C PRO A 226 6.53 19.13 -9.13
N GLY A 227 7.31 18.51 -8.23
CA GLY A 227 7.36 18.83 -6.81
C GLY A 227 6.30 18.16 -5.94
N ILE A 228 5.35 17.41 -6.52
CA ILE A 228 4.32 16.66 -5.79
C ILE A 228 4.54 15.16 -6.02
N PRO A 229 4.92 14.39 -5.00
CA PRO A 229 5.04 12.94 -5.12
C PRO A 229 3.69 12.27 -5.40
N ASN A 230 3.68 11.20 -6.20
CA ASN A 230 2.44 10.52 -6.59
C ASN A 230 1.65 9.96 -5.40
N PHE A 231 2.33 9.57 -4.32
CA PHE A 231 1.67 9.09 -3.10
C PHE A 231 0.82 10.16 -2.41
N MET A 232 0.99 11.45 -2.75
CA MET A 232 0.24 12.55 -2.16
C MET A 232 -1.24 12.55 -2.58
N CYS A 233 -1.53 12.31 -3.86
CA CYS A 233 -2.89 12.39 -4.40
C CYS A 233 -3.18 11.28 -5.42
N ASP A 234 -2.23 10.99 -6.30
CA ASP A 234 -2.48 10.14 -7.45
C ASP A 234 -2.62 8.67 -7.08
N PHE A 235 -1.92 8.20 -6.06
CA PHE A 235 -2.06 6.83 -5.55
C PHE A 235 -3.48 6.57 -5.02
N LEU A 236 -4.05 7.54 -4.28
CA LEU A 236 -5.44 7.46 -3.82
C LEU A 236 -6.41 7.45 -5.01
N LEU A 237 -6.14 8.27 -6.03
CA LEU A 237 -6.92 8.27 -7.27
C LEU A 237 -6.80 6.95 -8.03
N ASP A 238 -5.64 6.32 -8.07
CA ASP A 238 -5.42 5.07 -8.78
C ASP A 238 -6.16 3.90 -8.11
N THR A 239 -6.10 3.81 -6.77
CA THR A 239 -6.95 2.90 -5.98
C THR A 239 -8.44 3.14 -6.26
N THR A 240 -8.85 4.41 -6.32
CA THR A 240 -10.24 4.78 -6.64
C THR A 240 -10.65 4.29 -8.02
N ARG A 241 -9.78 4.46 -9.04
CA ARG A 241 -10.04 4.00 -10.41
C ARG A 241 -10.12 2.48 -10.49
N ALA A 242 -9.27 1.75 -9.77
CA ALA A 242 -9.35 0.29 -9.70
C ALA A 242 -10.69 -0.17 -9.12
N ALA A 243 -11.13 0.41 -8.01
CA ALA A 243 -12.42 0.06 -7.42
C ALA A 243 -13.60 0.41 -8.32
N VAL A 244 -13.62 1.62 -8.92
CA VAL A 244 -14.67 2.02 -9.88
C VAL A 244 -14.71 1.08 -11.09
N ASN A 245 -13.54 0.69 -11.61
CA ASN A 245 -13.43 -0.28 -12.69
C ASN A 245 -14.02 -1.64 -12.27
N MET A 246 -13.68 -2.15 -11.09
CA MET A 246 -14.24 -3.41 -10.59
C MET A 246 -15.76 -3.35 -10.38
N ILE A 247 -16.29 -2.21 -9.91
CA ILE A 247 -17.75 -1.98 -9.78
C ILE A 247 -18.42 -2.02 -11.15
N SER A 248 -17.89 -1.26 -12.11
CA SER A 248 -18.38 -1.19 -13.49
C SER A 248 -18.37 -2.55 -14.18
N ARG A 249 -17.35 -3.36 -13.89
CA ARG A 249 -17.17 -4.70 -14.46
C ARG A 249 -17.83 -5.80 -13.65
N ARG A 250 -18.52 -5.46 -12.55
CA ARG A 250 -19.20 -6.40 -11.63
C ARG A 250 -18.24 -7.51 -11.16
N THR A 251 -16.97 -7.16 -10.91
CA THR A 251 -15.90 -8.14 -10.66
C THR A 251 -16.22 -9.04 -9.48
N LEU A 252 -16.74 -8.48 -8.38
CA LEU A 252 -17.11 -9.27 -7.20
C LEU A 252 -18.36 -10.14 -7.43
N ASP A 253 -19.21 -9.86 -8.42
CA ASP A 253 -20.31 -10.78 -8.76
C ASP A 253 -19.82 -11.99 -9.54
N ARG A 254 -18.83 -11.75 -10.41
CA ARG A 254 -18.24 -12.76 -11.29
C ARG A 254 -17.31 -13.69 -10.52
N PHE A 255 -16.67 -13.15 -9.47
CA PHE A 255 -15.74 -13.84 -8.60
C PHE A 255 -16.16 -13.65 -7.13
N PRO A 256 -17.26 -14.28 -6.68
CA PRO A 256 -17.88 -13.98 -5.39
C PRO A 256 -17.11 -14.46 -4.16
N ASN A 257 -16.12 -15.34 -4.31
CA ASN A 257 -15.34 -15.89 -3.20
C ASN A 257 -14.08 -15.08 -2.88
N ILE A 258 -13.68 -14.14 -3.75
CA ILE A 258 -12.53 -13.28 -3.47
C ILE A 258 -12.95 -12.18 -2.50
N SER A 259 -12.01 -11.79 -1.63
CA SER A 259 -12.15 -10.59 -0.81
C SER A 259 -11.09 -9.59 -1.26
N VAL A 260 -11.47 -8.34 -1.52
CA VAL A 260 -10.55 -7.33 -2.07
C VAL A 260 -10.32 -6.24 -1.04
N VAL A 261 -9.07 -6.02 -0.66
CA VAL A 261 -8.63 -4.98 0.27
C VAL A 261 -8.16 -3.77 -0.53
N LEU A 262 -8.84 -2.64 -0.34
CA LEU A 262 -8.48 -1.34 -0.89
C LEU A 262 -7.64 -0.57 0.13
N PRO A 263 -6.43 -0.11 -0.23
CA PRO A 263 -5.54 0.55 0.71
C PRO A 263 -5.95 2.00 0.94
N HIS A 264 -5.41 2.60 2.00
CA HIS A 264 -5.53 4.04 2.30
C HIS A 264 -7.00 4.46 2.41
N ALA A 265 -7.79 3.69 3.16
CA ALA A 265 -9.24 3.84 3.31
C ALA A 265 -10.03 3.83 1.98
N GLY A 266 -9.49 3.19 0.93
CA GLY A 266 -10.09 3.12 -0.40
C GLY A 266 -9.83 4.35 -1.27
N GLY A 267 -8.85 5.17 -0.91
CA GLY A 267 -8.56 6.43 -1.59
C GLY A 267 -9.73 7.40 -1.52
N PHE A 268 -10.19 7.88 -2.67
CA PHE A 268 -11.34 8.79 -2.74
C PHE A 268 -12.68 8.06 -2.93
N LEU A 269 -12.69 6.73 -3.02
CA LEU A 269 -13.90 5.96 -3.34
C LEU A 269 -15.06 6.25 -2.38
N PRO A 270 -14.90 6.22 -1.04
CA PRO A 270 -16.00 6.54 -0.14
C PRO A 270 -16.51 7.96 -0.35
N TYR A 271 -15.60 8.94 -0.49
CA TYR A 271 -15.94 10.34 -0.70
C TYR A 271 -16.76 10.57 -2.00
N ILE A 272 -16.45 9.84 -3.07
CA ILE A 272 -17.15 9.99 -4.36
C ILE A 272 -18.33 9.03 -4.55
N ALA A 273 -18.73 8.26 -3.55
CA ALA A 273 -19.75 7.23 -3.68
C ALA A 273 -21.09 7.79 -4.20
N THR A 274 -21.57 8.91 -3.64
CA THR A 274 -22.80 9.58 -4.10
C THR A 274 -22.66 10.17 -5.50
N ARG A 275 -21.47 10.66 -5.86
CA ARG A 275 -21.14 11.10 -7.22
C ARG A 275 -21.23 9.93 -8.20
N LEU A 276 -20.70 8.77 -7.84
CA LEU A 276 -20.75 7.57 -8.68
C LEU A 276 -22.18 7.05 -8.83
N GLN A 277 -23.00 7.10 -7.78
CA GLN A 277 -24.42 6.78 -7.87
C GLN A 277 -25.16 7.75 -8.82
N ALA A 278 -24.89 9.05 -8.73
CA ALA A 278 -25.56 10.05 -9.56
C ALA A 278 -25.10 10.06 -11.02
N LEU A 279 -23.81 9.80 -11.27
CA LEU A 279 -23.16 9.98 -12.57
C LEU A 279 -22.67 8.68 -13.21
N GLY A 280 -22.90 7.52 -12.59
CA GLY A 280 -22.46 6.20 -13.07
C GLY A 280 -22.98 5.82 -14.46
N ARG A 281 -24.05 6.48 -14.94
CA ARG A 281 -24.54 6.39 -16.33
C ARG A 281 -23.53 6.83 -17.40
N PHE A 282 -22.50 7.59 -17.01
CA PHE A 282 -21.43 8.04 -17.91
C PHE A 282 -20.21 7.09 -17.91
N CYS A 283 -20.18 6.11 -17.02
CA CYS A 283 -19.19 5.04 -17.08
C CYS A 283 -19.53 4.09 -18.23
N GLU A 284 -18.50 3.48 -18.82
CA GLU A 284 -18.63 2.39 -19.79
C GLU A 284 -17.77 1.21 -19.33
N PRO A 285 -18.38 0.09 -18.89
CA PRO A 285 -19.81 -0.15 -18.72
C PRO A 285 -20.49 0.76 -17.69
N ARG A 286 -21.79 0.99 -17.87
CA ARG A 286 -22.62 1.77 -16.94
C ARG A 286 -22.56 1.20 -15.53
N VAL A 287 -22.39 2.09 -14.56
CA VAL A 287 -22.45 1.77 -13.12
C VAL A 287 -23.84 2.11 -12.59
N GLU A 288 -24.57 1.12 -12.10
CA GLU A 288 -25.86 1.34 -11.46
C GLU A 288 -25.71 1.75 -9.98
N PRO A 289 -26.58 2.64 -9.45
CA PRO A 289 -26.50 3.07 -8.05
C PRO A 289 -26.52 1.92 -7.04
N ALA A 290 -27.26 0.85 -7.33
CA ALA A 290 -27.31 -0.34 -6.49
C ALA A 290 -25.97 -1.09 -6.47
N ALA A 291 -25.28 -1.15 -7.60
CA ALA A 291 -23.95 -1.77 -7.70
C ALA A 291 -22.91 -1.02 -6.86
N VAL A 292 -23.02 0.32 -6.82
CA VAL A 292 -22.13 1.15 -5.99
C VAL A 292 -22.28 0.79 -4.52
N ARG A 293 -23.50 0.82 -3.98
CA ARG A 293 -23.75 0.50 -2.56
C ARG A 293 -23.34 -0.92 -2.20
N ASP A 294 -23.71 -1.88 -3.06
CA ASP A 294 -23.36 -3.28 -2.86
C ASP A 294 -21.84 -3.47 -2.78
N HIS A 295 -21.09 -3.00 -3.78
CA HIS A 295 -19.66 -3.23 -3.82
C HIS A 295 -18.89 -2.45 -2.74
N LEU A 296 -19.28 -1.21 -2.41
CA LEU A 296 -18.71 -0.47 -1.29
C LEU A 296 -18.79 -1.28 0.02
N SER A 297 -19.91 -1.97 0.25
CA SER A 297 -20.08 -2.81 1.43
C SER A 297 -19.35 -4.16 1.38
N ARG A 298 -18.87 -4.58 0.21
CA ARG A 298 -18.19 -5.88 -0.01
C ARG A 298 -16.68 -5.77 -0.09
N PHE A 299 -16.14 -4.60 -0.42
CA PHE A 299 -14.71 -4.34 -0.28
C PHE A 299 -14.30 -4.30 1.19
N TYR A 300 -13.02 -4.59 1.43
CA TYR A 300 -12.32 -4.31 2.67
C TYR A 300 -11.44 -3.08 2.49
N TYR A 301 -11.14 -2.40 3.59
CA TYR A 301 -10.43 -1.11 3.57
C TYR A 301 -9.38 -1.08 4.68
N ASP A 302 -8.12 -0.86 4.35
CA ASP A 302 -7.12 -0.66 5.41
C ASP A 302 -7.04 0.80 5.88
N THR A 303 -6.51 1.01 7.09
CA THR A 303 -6.25 2.34 7.68
C THR A 303 -4.82 2.82 7.46
N ALA A 304 -4.15 2.36 6.39
CA ALA A 304 -2.74 2.66 6.18
C ALA A 304 -2.55 4.14 5.84
N GLY A 305 -1.69 4.82 6.61
CA GLY A 305 -1.39 6.24 6.46
C GLY A 305 -2.43 7.20 7.07
N PRO A 306 -2.15 8.53 7.07
CA PRO A 306 -3.11 9.52 7.53
C PRO A 306 -4.38 9.50 6.66
N MET A 307 -5.53 9.34 7.30
CA MET A 307 -6.83 9.30 6.64
C MET A 307 -7.69 10.52 7.00
N ALA A 308 -8.65 10.84 6.13
CA ALA A 308 -9.76 11.73 6.51
C ALA A 308 -10.61 11.06 7.61
N PRO A 309 -11.41 11.83 8.37
CA PRO A 309 -12.30 11.25 9.38
C PRO A 309 -13.14 10.10 8.83
N ALA A 310 -13.17 9.00 9.56
CA ALA A 310 -13.76 7.74 9.15
C ALA A 310 -15.29 7.79 8.99
N ALA A 311 -15.95 8.86 9.44
CA ALA A 311 -17.37 9.09 9.20
C ALA A 311 -17.76 8.97 7.70
N THR A 312 -16.89 9.44 6.79
CA THR A 312 -17.13 9.32 5.34
C THR A 312 -17.02 7.86 4.87
N LEU A 313 -16.10 7.09 5.45
CA LEU A 313 -15.94 5.66 5.17
C LEU A 313 -17.15 4.87 5.67
N LEU A 314 -17.52 5.08 6.94
CA LEU A 314 -18.59 4.37 7.63
C LEU A 314 -20.01 4.71 7.13
N GLU A 315 -20.17 5.78 6.36
CA GLU A 315 -21.44 6.06 5.67
C GLU A 315 -21.81 4.94 4.67
N HIS A 316 -20.81 4.23 4.14
CA HIS A 316 -20.99 3.25 3.08
C HIS A 316 -20.41 1.87 3.41
N VAL A 317 -19.47 1.81 4.35
CA VAL A 317 -18.67 0.63 4.64
C VAL A 317 -19.00 0.10 6.04
N PRO A 318 -19.33 -1.19 6.17
CA PRO A 318 -19.44 -1.83 7.48
C PRO A 318 -18.13 -1.72 8.27
N ALA A 319 -18.20 -1.36 9.56
CA ALA A 319 -17.00 -1.22 10.38
C ALA A 319 -16.19 -2.53 10.52
N ASP A 320 -16.82 -3.67 10.29
CA ASP A 320 -16.20 -4.99 10.32
C ASP A 320 -15.43 -5.34 9.02
N HIS A 321 -15.49 -4.46 8.02
CA HIS A 321 -14.70 -4.47 6.77
C HIS A 321 -13.52 -3.49 6.78
N VAL A 322 -13.30 -2.78 7.89
CA VAL A 322 -12.15 -1.89 8.07
C VAL A 322 -11.03 -2.65 8.79
N LEU A 323 -9.81 -2.59 8.26
CA LEU A 323 -8.64 -3.33 8.71
C LEU A 323 -7.54 -2.38 9.15
N PHE A 324 -6.75 -2.77 10.16
CA PHE A 324 -5.57 -2.01 10.54
C PHE A 324 -4.43 -2.23 9.54
N GLY A 325 -3.83 -1.13 9.09
CA GLY A 325 -2.64 -1.13 8.24
C GLY A 325 -1.74 0.06 8.58
N THR A 326 -0.43 -0.06 8.37
CA THR A 326 0.51 1.04 8.68
C THR A 326 1.15 1.70 7.46
N ASP A 327 1.25 0.99 6.33
CA ASP A 327 2.09 1.37 5.18
C ASP A 327 3.59 1.40 5.53
N TRP A 328 4.00 0.84 6.66
CA TRP A 328 5.40 0.83 7.06
C TRP A 328 6.22 -0.08 6.13
N PRO A 329 7.46 0.29 5.74
CA PRO A 329 8.17 1.53 6.07
C PRO A 329 8.07 2.61 4.98
N ALA A 330 7.16 2.46 4.01
CA ALA A 330 6.96 3.50 3.00
C ALA A 330 6.36 4.76 3.66
N ALA A 331 5.41 4.59 4.58
CA ALA A 331 5.12 5.54 5.63
C ALA A 331 6.24 5.52 6.70
N PRO A 332 6.88 6.66 6.98
CA PRO A 332 7.84 6.76 8.07
C PRO A 332 7.23 6.41 9.43
N ALA A 333 8.03 5.83 10.32
CA ALA A 333 7.57 5.37 11.63
C ALA A 333 6.93 6.49 12.48
N ASP A 334 7.51 7.70 12.45
CA ASP A 334 6.98 8.89 13.14
C ASP A 334 5.62 9.32 12.58
N THR A 335 5.42 9.21 11.26
CA THR A 335 4.11 9.46 10.64
C THR A 335 3.06 8.47 11.16
N VAL A 336 3.43 7.22 11.42
CA VAL A 336 2.52 6.23 12.00
C VAL A 336 2.26 6.53 13.48
N THR A 337 3.30 6.70 14.29
CA THR A 337 3.19 6.81 15.76
C THR A 337 2.65 8.15 16.23
N ASP A 338 2.99 9.23 15.54
CA ASP A 338 2.73 10.59 16.02
C ASP A 338 1.50 11.21 15.35
N LEU A 339 1.04 10.64 14.23
CA LEU A 339 -0.09 11.16 13.45
C LEU A 339 -1.17 10.12 13.15
N ALA A 340 -0.87 9.08 12.36
CA ALA A 340 -1.90 8.20 11.82
C ALA A 340 -2.60 7.38 12.91
N LEU A 341 -1.84 6.74 13.80
CA LEU A 341 -2.41 5.94 14.89
C LEU A 341 -3.18 6.79 15.91
N PRO A 342 -2.65 7.92 16.43
CA PRO A 342 -3.42 8.81 17.30
C PRO A 342 -4.70 9.34 16.65
N ALA A 343 -4.66 9.65 15.35
CA ALA A 343 -5.85 10.11 14.62
C ALA A 343 -6.92 9.02 14.53
N LEU A 344 -6.53 7.77 14.26
CA LEU A 344 -7.45 6.63 14.25
C LEU A 344 -8.08 6.38 15.63
N GLU A 345 -7.27 6.44 16.70
CA GLU A 345 -7.73 6.24 18.09
C GLU A 345 -8.67 7.33 18.58
N ALA A 346 -8.45 8.56 18.13
CA ALA A 346 -9.25 9.73 18.52
C ALA A 346 -10.47 9.96 17.62
N ASP A 347 -10.64 9.18 16.54
CA ASP A 347 -11.75 9.39 15.59
C ASP A 347 -13.10 9.06 16.26
N PRO A 348 -14.00 10.04 16.43
CA PRO A 348 -15.28 9.82 17.10
C PRO A 348 -16.26 8.95 16.30
N ALA A 349 -15.96 8.65 15.04
CA ALA A 349 -16.79 7.79 14.21
C ALA A 349 -16.71 6.30 14.62
N PHE A 350 -15.65 5.89 15.31
CA PHE A 350 -15.48 4.51 15.78
C PHE A 350 -15.86 4.35 17.24
N THR A 351 -16.64 3.31 17.55
CA THR A 351 -16.79 2.86 18.94
C THR A 351 -15.55 2.10 19.41
N PRO A 352 -15.34 1.96 20.73
CA PRO A 352 -14.26 1.12 21.26
C PRO A 352 -14.30 -0.33 20.75
N GLU A 353 -15.50 -0.88 20.52
CA GLU A 353 -15.71 -2.22 19.94
C GLU A 353 -15.23 -2.26 18.49
N GLN A 354 -15.56 -1.25 17.69
CA GLN A 354 -15.14 -1.16 16.30
C GLN A 354 -13.63 -1.00 16.19
N LEU A 355 -13.00 -0.17 17.03
CA LEU A 355 -11.54 -0.03 17.07
C LEU A 355 -10.84 -1.36 17.38
N ARG A 356 -11.36 -2.15 18.33
CA ARG A 356 -10.84 -3.51 18.58
C ARG A 356 -10.98 -4.41 17.35
N GLY A 357 -12.11 -4.32 16.67
CA GLY A 357 -12.35 -5.02 15.41
C GLY A 357 -11.31 -4.67 14.34
N ILE A 358 -11.08 -3.36 14.13
CA ILE A 358 -10.12 -2.84 13.15
C ILE A 358 -8.71 -3.32 13.46
N TYR A 359 -8.30 -3.25 14.72
CA TYR A 359 -6.98 -3.69 15.13
C TYR A 359 -6.75 -5.19 14.95
N HIS A 360 -7.77 -6.02 15.03
CA HIS A 360 -7.55 -7.45 15.16
C HIS A 360 -8.64 -8.31 14.53
N ASP A 361 -9.87 -8.22 15.06
CA ASP A 361 -10.89 -9.25 14.81
C ASP A 361 -11.34 -9.27 13.35
N ASN A 362 -11.30 -8.13 12.67
CA ASN A 362 -11.66 -8.04 11.25
C ASN A 362 -10.62 -8.74 10.37
N ALA A 363 -9.33 -8.55 10.66
CA ALA A 363 -8.26 -9.26 9.95
C ALA A 363 -8.30 -10.77 10.23
N MET A 364 -8.57 -11.18 11.47
CA MET A 364 -8.74 -12.61 11.82
C MET A 364 -9.95 -13.25 11.12
N ARG A 365 -11.04 -12.51 10.93
CA ARG A 365 -12.24 -12.98 10.22
C ARG A 365 -11.99 -13.11 8.73
N LEU A 366 -11.29 -12.13 8.14
CA LEU A 366 -10.94 -12.12 6.72
C LEU A 366 -9.87 -13.15 6.38
N ILE A 367 -8.89 -13.33 7.26
CA ILE A 367 -7.70 -14.17 7.05
C ILE A 367 -7.59 -15.20 8.19
N PRO A 368 -8.44 -16.23 8.24
CA PRO A 368 -8.41 -17.23 9.31
C PRO A 368 -7.07 -17.96 9.47
N GLN A 369 -6.26 -18.01 8.41
CA GLN A 369 -4.92 -18.60 8.39
C GLN A 369 -3.96 -17.93 9.38
N LEU A 370 -4.20 -16.68 9.77
CA LEU A 370 -3.42 -15.97 10.78
C LEU A 370 -3.52 -16.61 12.17
N ALA A 371 -4.59 -17.38 12.46
CA ALA A 371 -4.72 -18.11 13.72
C ALA A 371 -3.74 -19.27 13.86
N THR A 372 -3.19 -19.73 12.73
CA THR A 372 -2.32 -20.92 12.64
C THR A 372 -0.87 -20.59 12.25
N ALA A 373 -0.56 -19.30 12.07
CA ALA A 373 0.72 -18.80 11.57
C ALA A 373 1.78 -18.59 12.67
#